data_AF-A0A832LYA2-F1
#
_entry.id   AF-A0A832LYA2-F1
#
_cell.length_a   1.000
_cell.length_b   1.000
_cell.length_c   1.000
_cell.angle_alpha   90.00
_cell.angle_beta   90.00
_cell.angle_gamma   90.00
#
_symmetry.space_group_name_H-M   'P 1'
#
loop_
_entity.id
_entity.type
_entity.pdbx_description
1 polymer ?
#
loop_
_entity_poly.entity_id
_entity_poly.type
_entity_poly.pdbx_seq_one_letter_code
_entity_poly.pdbx_strand_id
1 'polypeptide(L)' 'MNKSKIFKLIVSLDLPLGLGAIAGLFTANAVPAWYATLNRPSFNPPSWVFGPVWTTLYLLMGFSLFL' A
#
# COMPACT_ATOMS: atom_id res chain seq x y z
N MET A 1 4.06 19.71 -18.45
CA MET A 1 5.15 18.90 -17.86
C MET A 1 5.92 18.23 -19.01
N ASN A 2 7.25 18.20 -18.99
CA ASN A 2 8.00 17.56 -20.08
C ASN A 2 7.85 16.02 -20.02
N LYS A 3 8.04 15.33 -21.15
CA LYS A 3 7.87 13.86 -21.23
C LYS A 3 8.70 13.11 -20.19
N SER A 4 9.91 13.61 -19.88
CA SER A 4 10.79 13.03 -18.86
C SER A 4 10.22 13.10 -17.45
N LYS A 5 9.64 14.24 -17.03
CA LYS A 5 9.02 14.39 -15.70
C LYS A 5 7.77 13.53 -15.57
N ILE A 6 6.97 13.39 -16.63
CA ILE A 6 5.81 12.49 -16.64
C ILE A 6 6.26 11.05 -16.43
N PHE A 7 7.28 10.62 -17.18
CA PHE A 7 7.84 9.27 -17.04
C PHE A 7 8.37 9.02 -15.61
N LYS A 8 9.12 9.97 -15.04
CA LYS A 8 9.60 9.89 -13.66
C LYS A 8 8.45 9.76 -12.65
N LEU A 9 7.41 10.58 -12.79
CA LEU A 9 6.25 10.54 -11.90
C LEU A 9 5.56 9.17 -11.92
N ILE A 10 5.33 8.62 -13.12
CA ILE A 10 4.68 7.31 -13.27
C ILE A 10 5.52 6.23 -12.60
N VAL A 11 6.81 6.13 -12.93
CA VAL A 11 7.70 5.12 -12.34
C VAL A 11 7.78 5.26 -10.83
N SER A 12 7.88 6.48 -10.31
CA SER A 12 7.96 6.72 -8.87
C SER A 12 6.67 6.32 -8.13
N LEU A 13 5.49 6.48 -8.73
CA LEU A 13 4.21 6.05 -8.15
C LEU A 13 3.98 4.54 -8.27
N ASP A 14 4.27 3.97 -9.43
CA ASP A 14 4.02 2.56 -9.72
C ASP A 14 4.94 1.63 -8.93
N LEU A 15 6.16 2.06 -8.62
CA LEU A 15 7.12 1.25 -7.87
C LEU A 15 6.59 0.82 -6.48
N PRO A 16 6.23 1.72 -5.55
CA PRO A 16 5.70 1.33 -4.24
C PRO A 16 4.34 0.66 -4.33
N LEU A 17 3.45 1.12 -5.23
CA LEU A 17 2.13 0.52 -5.42
C LEU A 17 2.23 -0.92 -5.93
N GLY A 18 3.07 -1.16 -6.94
CA GLY A 18 3.30 -2.46 -7.54
C GLY A 18 3.92 -3.44 -6.54
N LEU A 19 4.97 -3.01 -5.82
CA LEU A 19 5.59 -3.83 -4.78
C LEU A 19 4.61 -4.16 -3.65
N GLY A 20 3.83 -3.18 -3.19
CA GLY A 20 2.79 -3.38 -2.19
C GLY A 20 1.71 -4.35 -2.62
N ALA A 21 1.24 -4.24 -3.87
CA ALA A 21 0.25 -5.15 -4.43
C ALA A 21 0.79 -6.58 -4.53
N ILE A 22 2.01 -6.76 -5.03
CA ILE A 22 2.66 -8.07 -5.13
C ILE A 22 2.81 -8.70 -3.74
N ALA A 23 3.37 -7.96 -2.77
CA ALA A 23 3.49 -8.43 -1.40
C ALA A 23 2.12 -8.80 -0.78
N GLY A 24 1.10 -7.99 -1.06
CA GLY A 24 -0.28 -8.25 -0.66
C GLY A 24 -0.82 -9.55 -1.25
N LEU A 25 -0.61 -9.83 -2.54
CA LEU A 25 -1.05 -11.07 -3.18
C LEU A 25 -0.45 -12.32 -2.53
N PHE A 26 0.83 -12.28 -2.16
CA PHE A 26 1.50 -13.41 -1.51
C PHE A 26 1.08 -13.62 -0.05
N THR A 27 0.63 -12.57 0.64
CA THR A 27 0.33 -12.63 2.08
C THR A 27 -1.16 -12.67 2.40
N ALA A 28 -2.04 -12.23 1.48
CA ALA A 28 -3.47 -12.07 1.71
C ALA A 28 -4.15 -13.34 2.25
N ASN A 29 -3.79 -14.51 1.75
CA ASN A 29 -4.40 -15.78 2.16
C ASN A 29 -3.98 -16.22 3.58
N ALA A 30 -2.81 -15.79 4.05
CA ALA A 30 -2.32 -16.15 5.37
C ALA A 30 -2.90 -15.25 6.47
N VAL A 31 -3.28 -14.00 6.15
CA VAL A 31 -3.75 -13.01 7.13
C VAL A 31 -4.96 -13.50 7.95
N PRO A 32 -6.04 -14.06 7.37
CA PRO A 32 -7.19 -14.51 8.15
C PRO A 32 -6.86 -15.59 9.18
N ALA A 33 -5.84 -16.43 8.94
CA ALA A 33 -5.51 -17.54 9.82
C ALA A 33 -4.97 -17.11 11.19
N TRP A 34 -4.23 -15.99 11.24
CA TRP A 34 -3.63 -15.49 12.48
C TRP A 34 -4.22 -14.15 12.94
N TYR A 35 -4.54 -13.24 12.01
CA TYR A 35 -4.98 -11.90 12.38
C TYR A 35 -6.40 -11.92 12.96
N ALA A 36 -7.26 -12.85 12.50
CA ALA A 36 -8.62 -12.98 12.99
C ALA A 36 -8.68 -13.42 14.46
N THR A 37 -7.72 -14.23 14.91
CA THR A 37 -7.71 -14.87 16.23
C THR A 37 -7.11 -14.01 17.34
N LEU A 38 -6.54 -12.85 17.01
CA LEU A 38 -5.96 -11.94 17.99
C LEU A 38 -7.02 -11.27 18.86
N ASN A 39 -6.76 -11.22 20.17
CA ASN A 39 -7.50 -10.35 21.08
C ASN A 39 -7.09 -8.89 20.82
N ARG A 40 -7.99 -8.13 20.19
CA ARG A 40 -7.73 -6.77 19.71
C ARG A 40 -8.40 -5.74 20.63
N PRO A 41 -7.76 -4.58 20.89
CA PRO A 41 -8.38 -3.52 21.66
C PRO A 41 -9.63 -2.98 20.95
N SER A 42 -10.56 -2.39 21.70
CA SER A 42 -11.83 -1.86 21.18
C SER A 42 -11.68 -0.74 20.14
N PHE A 43 -10.53 -0.07 20.10
CA PHE A 43 -10.21 0.99 19.13
C PHE A 43 -9.49 0.47 17.88
N ASN A 44 -9.32 -0.84 17.71
CA ASN A 44 -8.73 -1.40 16.50
C ASN A 44 -9.66 -1.14 15.30
N PRO A 45 -9.18 -0.48 14.22
CA PRO A 45 -10.02 -0.18 13.07
C PRO A 45 -10.49 -1.45 12.34
N PRO A 46 -11.59 -1.40 11.59
CA PRO A 46 -12.04 -2.51 10.75
C PRO A 46 -10.97 -2.93 9.72
N SER A 47 -10.89 -4.23 9.41
CA SER A 47 -9.86 -4.78 8.50
C SER A 47 -9.86 -4.17 7.08
N TRP A 48 -11.00 -3.64 6.61
CA TRP A 48 -11.06 -3.01 5.29
C TRP A 48 -10.25 -1.71 5.21
N VAL A 49 -9.95 -1.06 6.35
CA VAL A 49 -9.20 0.19 6.43
C VAL A 49 -7.74 0.02 5.99
N PHE A 50 -7.18 -1.19 6.09
CA PHE A 50 -5.81 -1.46 5.64
C PHE A 50 -5.61 -1.11 4.16
N GLY A 51 -6.59 -1.40 3.30
CA GLY A 51 -6.49 -1.11 1.87
C GLY A 51 -6.28 0.39 1.59
N PRO A 52 -7.23 1.27 1.96
CA PRO A 52 -7.09 2.71 1.78
C PRO A 52 -5.84 3.30 2.43
N VAL A 53 -5.48 2.87 3.65
CA VAL A 53 -4.29 3.38 4.35
C VAL A 53 -3.01 3.03 3.58
N TRP A 54 -2.82 1.77 3.19
CA TRP A 54 -1.62 1.37 2.47
C TRP A 54 -1.54 1.99 1.08
N THR A 55 -2.65 2.06 0.33
CA THR A 55 -2.69 2.77 -0.96
C THR A 55 -2.30 4.23 -0.79
N THR A 56 -2.83 4.92 0.23
CA THR A 56 -2.47 6.32 0.52
C THR A 56 -0.98 6.45 0.82
N LEU A 57 -0.44 5.58 1.67
CA LEU A 57 0.98 5.58 2.02
C LEU A 57 1.87 5.34 0.79
N TYR A 58 1.54 4.38 -0.08
CA TYR A 58 2.31 4.12 -1.30
C TYR A 58 2.28 5.28 -2.28
N LEU A 59 1.13 5.95 -2.43
CA LEU A 59 1.03 7.18 -3.23
C LEU A 59 1.92 8.30 -2.65
N LEU A 60 1.92 8.47 -1.33
CA LEU A 60 2.77 9.47 -0.66
C LEU A 60 4.27 9.16 -0.81
N MET A 61 4.66 7.89 -0.68
CA MET A 61 6.04 7.45 -0.94
C MET A 61 6.45 7.71 -2.38
N GLY A 62 5.61 7.35 -3.34
CA GLY A 62 5.90 7.56 -4.76
C GLY A 62 5.94 9.04 -5.13
N PHE A 63 5.08 9.87 -4.53
CA PHE A 63 5.15 11.31 -4.66
C PHE A 63 6.44 11.87 -4.06
N SER A 64 6.83 11.42 -2.86
CA SER A 64 8.11 11.80 -2.23
C SER A 64 9.32 11.37 -3.04
N LEU A 65 9.27 10.23 -3.73
CA LEU A 65 10.34 9.72 -4.59
C LEU A 65 10.43 10.49 -5.92
N PHE A 66 9.32 11.10 -6.37
CA PHE A 66 9.29 11.91 -7.58
C PHE A 66 9.91 13.31 -7.38
N LEU A 67 9.69 13.92 -6.20
CA LEU A 67 10.23 15.24 -5.82
C LEU A 67 11.77 15.23 -5.79
#